data_AF-A0A969C3V5-F1
#
_entry.id   AF-A0A969C3V5-F1
#
_cell.length_a   1.000
_cell.length_b   1.000
_cell.length_c   1.000
_cell.angle_alpha   90.00
_cell.angle_beta   90.00
_cell.angle_gamma   90.00
#
_symmetry.space_group_name_H-M   'P 1'
#
loop_
_entity.id
_entity.type
_entity.pdbx_description
1 polymer ?
#
loop_
_entity_poly.entity_id
_entity_poly.type
_entity_poly.pdbx_seq_one_letter_code
_entity_poly.pdbx_strand_id
1 'polypeptide(L)'
;MKTFKVFEPSASNVSLTIIEDFAENNRKLIEMIEACKDFDLHKIKIAEPLSVALNLRLDDAFEILAMHERRHFLQAERVLQTQGFPK
;
A
#
# COMPACT_ATOMS: atom_id res chain seq x y z
N MET A 1 -8.52 -10.06 8.78
CA MET A 1 -8.11 -11.16 7.88
C MET A 1 -6.65 -11.49 8.18
N LYS A 2 -6.26 -12.77 8.20
CA LYS A 2 -4.84 -13.15 8.30
C LYS A 2 -4.16 -12.88 6.94
N THR A 3 -2.94 -12.37 6.96
CA THR A 3 -2.12 -12.15 5.76
C THR A 3 -1.91 -13.48 5.03
N PHE A 4 -2.03 -13.50 3.71
CA PHE A 4 -1.67 -14.69 2.93
C PHE A 4 -0.18 -14.95 3.05
N LYS A 5 0.23 -16.24 3.10
CA LYS A 5 1.64 -16.63 3.27
C LYS A 5 2.60 -15.97 2.25
N VAL A 6 2.13 -15.72 1.03
CA VAL A 6 2.93 -15.07 -0.03
C VAL A 6 3.29 -13.61 0.31
N PHE A 7 2.55 -12.97 1.23
CA PHE A 7 2.77 -11.60 1.68
C PHE A 7 3.33 -11.51 3.10
N GLU A 8 3.75 -12.64 3.68
CA GLU A 8 4.48 -12.59 4.94
C GLU A 8 5.87 -11.97 4.68
N PRO A 9 6.29 -10.98 5.49
CA PRO A 9 7.64 -10.42 5.37
C PRO A 9 8.68 -11.52 5.52
N SER A 10 9.52 -11.72 4.51
CA SER A 10 10.52 -12.78 4.46
C SER A 10 11.83 -12.45 5.18
N ALA A 11 12.05 -11.18 5.53
CA ALA A 11 13.23 -10.70 6.25
C ALA A 11 12.92 -9.45 7.09
N SER A 12 13.63 -9.30 8.20
CA SER A 12 13.58 -8.11 9.07
C SER A 12 14.71 -7.11 8.80
N ASN A 13 15.56 -7.37 7.79
CA ASN A 13 16.60 -6.43 7.40
C ASN A 13 15.98 -5.36 6.50
N VAL A 14 15.74 -4.19 7.07
CA VAL A 14 15.08 -3.07 6.40
C VAL A 14 16.15 -2.06 5.96
N SER A 15 15.99 -1.52 4.75
CA SER A 15 16.91 -0.48 4.24
C SER A 15 16.92 0.73 5.18
N LEU A 16 18.08 1.38 5.31
CA LEU A 16 18.19 2.66 6.01
C LEU A 16 17.36 3.76 5.31
N THR A 17 17.03 3.57 4.04
CA THR A 17 16.23 4.49 3.22
C THR A 17 14.72 4.23 3.28
N ILE A 18 14.26 3.30 4.14
CA ILE A 18 12.87 2.82 4.07
C ILE A 18 11.84 3.93 4.26
N ILE A 19 12.16 4.96 5.04
CA ILE A 19 11.25 6.09 5.28
C ILE A 19 11.18 6.98 4.05
N GLU A 20 12.33 7.24 3.42
CA GLU A 20 12.43 7.97 2.16
C GLU A 20 11.72 7.21 1.03
N ASP A 21 11.93 5.90 0.93
CA ASP A 21 11.29 5.04 -0.06
C ASP A 21 9.76 5.03 0.12
N PHE A 22 9.29 4.96 1.37
CA PHE A 22 7.86 5.07 1.70
C PHE A 22 7.28 6.43 1.26
N ALA A 23 7.95 7.54 1.58
CA ALA A 23 7.49 8.87 1.20
C ALA A 23 7.47 9.06 -0.33
N GLU A 24 8.51 8.56 -1.01
CA GLU A 24 8.61 8.55 -2.48
C GLU A 24 7.45 7.79 -3.12
N ASN A 25 7.15 6.59 -2.61
CA ASN A 25 6.06 5.76 -3.14
C ASN A 25 4.69 6.44 -2.96
N ASN A 26 4.46 7.11 -1.82
CA ASN A 26 3.22 7.87 -1.60
C ASN A 26 3.11 9.05 -2.57
N ARG A 27 4.21 9.76 -2.84
CA ARG A 27 4.21 10.86 -3.82
C ARG A 27 3.89 10.37 -5.23
N LYS A 28 4.52 9.28 -5.66
CA LYS A 28 4.23 8.64 -6.95
C LYS A 28 2.77 8.21 -7.06
N LEU A 29 2.20 7.65 -6.00
CA LEU A 29 0.79 7.27 -5.97
C LEU A 29 -0.12 8.49 -6.17
N ILE A 30 0.17 9.61 -5.51
CA ILE A 30 -0.56 10.87 -5.67
C ILE A 30 -0.43 11.37 -7.11
N GLU A 31 0.78 11.43 -7.66
CA GLU A 31 1.04 11.83 -9.06
C GLU A 31 0.27 10.97 -10.07
N MET A 32 0.20 9.65 -9.82
CA MET A 32 -0.57 8.73 -10.66
C MET A 32 -2.08 9.00 -10.59
N ILE A 33 -2.62 9.25 -9.40
CA ILE A 33 -4.04 9.60 -9.21
C ILE A 33 -4.36 10.92 -9.94
N GLU A 34 -3.51 11.93 -9.77
CA GLU A 34 -3.66 13.24 -10.41
C GLU A 34 -3.59 13.16 -11.94
N ALA A 35 -2.65 12.36 -12.47
CA ALA A 35 -2.53 12.12 -13.90
C ALA A 35 -3.79 11.44 -14.49
N CYS A 36 -4.55 10.74 -13.66
CA CYS A 36 -5.77 10.04 -14.07
C CYS A 36 -7.06 10.88 -13.93
N LYS A 37 -7.00 12.14 -13.49
CA LYS A 37 -8.19 12.97 -13.17
C LYS A 37 -9.21 13.12 -14.31
N ASP A 38 -8.74 13.11 -15.56
CA ASP A 38 -9.58 13.34 -16.75
C ASP A 38 -10.05 12.01 -17.40
N PHE A 39 -9.75 10.87 -16.77
CA PHE A 39 -10.13 9.54 -17.24
C PHE A 39 -11.35 9.00 -16.48
N ASP A 40 -12.17 8.21 -17.18
CA ASP A 40 -13.24 7.42 -16.56
C ASP A 40 -12.64 6.15 -15.92
N LEU A 41 -12.25 6.26 -14.65
CA LEU A 41 -11.53 5.21 -13.91
C LEU A 41 -12.33 3.90 -13.80
N HIS A 42 -13.67 3.97 -13.84
CA HIS A 42 -14.53 2.78 -13.79
C HIS A 42 -14.41 1.89 -15.03
N LYS A 43 -13.94 2.45 -16.16
CA LYS A 43 -13.71 1.71 -17.41
C LYS A 43 -12.30 1.12 -17.51
N ILE A 44 -11.37 1.57 -16.67
CA ILE A 44 -9.99 1.09 -16.70
C ILE A 44 -9.87 -0.08 -15.72
N LYS A 45 -9.31 -1.19 -16.21
CA LYS A 45 -9.12 -2.41 -15.45
C LYS A 45 -7.63 -2.73 -15.32
N ILE A 46 -7.18 -2.98 -14.09
CA ILE A 46 -5.83 -3.44 -13.79
C ILE A 46 -5.87 -4.93 -13.45
N ALA A 47 -4.92 -5.67 -14.02
CA ALA A 47 -4.72 -7.07 -13.67
C ALA A 47 -4.14 -7.16 -12.25
N GLU A 48 -4.79 -7.90 -11.36
CA GLU A 48 -4.27 -8.07 -10.00
C GLU A 48 -3.19 -9.15 -9.91
N PRO A 49 -2.19 -8.97 -9.02
CA PRO A 49 -1.15 -9.98 -8.77
C PRO A 49 -1.69 -11.28 -8.13
N LEU A 50 -2.85 -11.22 -7.46
CA LEU A 50 -3.38 -12.28 -6.61
C LEU A 50 -4.32 -13.25 -7.31
N SER A 51 -4.94 -12.80 -8.39
CA SER A 51 -5.93 -13.57 -9.12
C SER A 51 -6.04 -13.03 -10.55
N VAL A 52 -5.64 -13.85 -11.52
CA VAL A 52 -5.83 -13.57 -12.96
C VAL A 52 -7.33 -13.43 -13.31
N ALA A 53 -8.24 -13.90 -12.43
CA ALA A 53 -9.68 -13.90 -12.65
C ALA A 53 -10.39 -12.62 -12.17
N LEU A 54 -9.73 -11.77 -11.39
CA LEU A 54 -10.32 -10.52 -10.87
C LEU A 54 -9.57 -9.31 -11.43
N ASN A 55 -10.08 -8.78 -12.54
CA ASN A 55 -9.67 -7.46 -12.99
C ASN A 55 -10.27 -6.41 -12.05
N LEU A 56 -9.41 -5.63 -11.40
CA LEU A 56 -9.81 -4.58 -10.48
C LEU A 56 -10.05 -3.27 -11.26
N ARG A 57 -11.09 -2.51 -10.92
CA ARG A 57 -11.24 -1.17 -11.50
C ARG A 57 -10.14 -0.26 -10.96
N LEU A 58 -9.70 0.71 -11.75
CA LEU A 58 -8.61 1.59 -11.35
C LEU A 58 -8.94 2.43 -10.09
N ASP A 59 -10.20 2.84 -9.93
CA ASP A 59 -10.66 3.53 -8.72
C ASP A 59 -10.59 2.64 -7.48
N ASP A 60 -11.04 1.39 -7.58
CA ASP A 60 -10.90 0.41 -6.49
C ASP A 60 -9.41 0.17 -6.16
N ALA A 61 -8.54 0.14 -7.17
CA ALA A 61 -7.10 -0.04 -6.98
C ALA A 61 -6.47 1.06 -6.13
N PHE A 62 -6.79 2.32 -6.45
CA PHE A 62 -6.32 3.46 -5.69
C PHE A 62 -6.88 3.46 -4.26
N GLU A 63 -8.16 3.13 -4.08
CA GLU A 63 -8.77 3.05 -2.75
C GLU A 63 -8.13 1.96 -1.90
N ILE A 64 -7.95 0.76 -2.45
CA ILE A 64 -7.31 -0.36 -1.76
C ILE A 64 -5.89 0.01 -1.35
N LEU A 65 -5.10 0.62 -2.23
CA LEU A 65 -3.74 1.06 -1.93
C LEU A 65 -3.72 2.10 -0.79
N ALA A 66 -4.54 3.15 -0.88
CA ALA A 66 -4.61 4.19 0.15
C ALA A 66 -5.04 3.63 1.53
N MET A 67 -6.04 2.76 1.54
CA MET A 67 -6.49 2.08 2.77
C MET A 67 -5.43 1.13 3.33
N HIS A 68 -4.71 0.42 2.45
CA HIS A 68 -3.63 -0.49 2.81
C HIS A 68 -2.49 0.25 3.50
N GLU A 69 -2.03 1.36 2.92
CA GLU A 69 -0.99 2.22 3.50
C GLU A 69 -1.41 2.79 4.85
N ARG A 70 -2.63 3.35 4.94
CA ARG A 70 -3.18 3.85 6.21
C ARG A 70 -3.20 2.78 7.30
N ARG A 71 -3.57 1.54 6.94
CA ARG A 71 -3.56 0.42 7.88
C ARG A 71 -2.14 0.11 8.37
N HIS A 72 -1.13 0.18 7.51
CA HIS A 72 0.27 -0.03 7.91
C HIS A 72 0.80 1.10 8.79
N PHE A 73 0.44 2.35 8.52
CA PHE A 73 0.80 3.47 9.38
C PHE A 73 0.23 3.30 10.80
N LEU A 74 -1.05 2.95 10.92
CA LEU A 74 -1.69 2.65 12.20
C LEU A 74 -1.04 1.45 12.92
N GLN A 75 -0.51 0.47 12.18
CA GLN A 75 0.24 -0.64 12.78
C GLN A 75 1.57 -0.15 13.37
N ALA A 76 2.29 0.73 12.65
CA ALA A 76 3.51 1.34 13.16
C ALA A 76 3.24 2.16 14.44
N GLU A 77 2.19 2.98 14.46
CA GLU A 77 1.81 3.73 15.66
C GLU A 77 1.52 2.83 16.86
N ARG A 78 0.84 1.69 16.67
CA ARG A 78 0.60 0.72 17.74
C ARG A 78 1.89 0.10 18.26
N VAL A 79 2.88 -0.13 17.39
CA VAL A 79 4.20 -0.62 17.80
C VAL A 79 4.88 0.40 18.72
N LEU A 80 4.79 1.70 18.41
CA LEU A 80 5.32 2.77 19.28
C LEU A 80 4.72 2.75 20.70
N GLN A 81 3.49 2.27 20.84
CA GLN A 81 2.78 2.16 22.13
C GLN A 81 3.04 0.84 22.86
N THR A 82 3.81 -0.09 22.26
CA THR A 82 4.07 -1.40 22.86
C THR A 82 5.03 -1.28 24.05
N GLN A 83 4.78 -2.05 25.11
CA GLN A 83 5.65 -2.10 26.28
C GLN A 83 7.09 -2.51 25.86
N GLY A 84 8.07 -1.68 26.23
CA GLY A 84 9.48 -1.91 25.89
C GLY A 84 9.94 -1.27 24.57
N PHE A 85 9.07 -0.52 23.87
CA PHE A 85 9.50 0.27 22.71
C PHE A 85 10.42 1.44 23.16
N PRO A 86 11.59 1.65 22.51
CA PRO A 86 12.48 2.77 22.83
C PRO A 86 11.79 4.13 22.66
N LYS A 87 12.00 5.05 23.60
CA LYS A 87 11.45 6.42 23.56
C LYS A 87 12.48 7.44 23.14
#